data_AF-A0AB33L210-F1
#
_entry.id   AF-A0AB33L210-F1
#
_cell.length_a   1.000
_cell.length_b   1.000
_cell.length_c   1.000
_cell.angle_alpha   90.00
_cell.angle_beta   90.00
_cell.angle_gamma   90.00
#
_symmetry.space_group_name_H-M   'P 1'
#
loop_
_entity.id
_entity.type
_entity.pdbx_description
1 polymer ?
#
loop_
_entity_poly.entity_id
_entity_poly.type
_entity_poly.pdbx_seq_one_letter_code
_entity_poly.pdbx_strand_id
1 'polypeptide(L)'
;MIFLLLSCASSKNITQSEIDNLNALIESKTFEIESEWAEPMVTNAMAQIANAGLLPIGSNAGNINLVGNSNFFKMKKDTVAAYLPYFGERQMGGSYGSTDIGIEFEGTPEDLVVSEDKENSYKISFKIKDKNTTTENYNVIVRVYPSLSSTIYVNSTQKNSIRYRGKVLKTSEEK
;
A
#
# COMPACT_ATOMS: atom_id res chain seq x y z
N MET A 1 21.07 39.29 -19.04
CA MET A 1 19.75 39.33 -18.37
C MET A 1 19.62 38.04 -17.59
N ILE A 2 19.94 38.10 -16.29
CA ILE A 2 19.92 36.93 -15.40
C ILE A 2 18.49 36.84 -14.84
N PHE A 3 17.77 35.76 -15.17
CA PHE A 3 16.48 35.45 -14.57
C PHE A 3 16.72 34.48 -13.43
N LEU A 4 16.72 35.00 -12.20
CA LEU A 4 16.61 34.22 -10.98
C LEU A 4 15.15 33.80 -10.84
N LEU A 5 14.83 32.54 -11.16
CA LEU A 5 13.54 31.95 -10.82
C LEU A 5 13.62 31.41 -9.39
N LEU A 6 13.05 32.18 -8.44
CA LEU A 6 12.79 31.73 -7.09
C LEU A 6 11.68 30.67 -7.13
N SER A 7 12.06 29.41 -6.98
CA SER A 7 11.15 28.30 -6.69
C SER A 7 10.70 28.42 -5.23
N CYS A 8 9.45 28.81 -5.00
CA CYS A 8 8.83 28.72 -3.68
C CYS A 8 8.01 27.42 -3.62
N ALA A 9 8.69 26.31 -3.41
CA ALA A 9 8.04 25.09 -2.95
C ALA A 9 7.69 25.31 -1.47
N SER A 10 6.42 25.57 -1.17
CA SER A 10 5.93 25.60 0.21
C SER A 10 6.08 24.19 0.78
N SER A 11 7.14 23.96 1.56
CA SER A 11 7.25 22.76 2.38
C SER A 11 6.12 22.81 3.39
N LYS A 12 5.17 21.88 3.29
CA LYS A 12 4.11 21.71 4.30
C LYS A 12 4.82 21.39 5.62
N ASN A 13 4.79 22.32 6.57
CA ASN A 13 5.47 22.14 7.85
C ASN A 13 4.73 21.07 8.65
N ILE A 14 5.42 19.95 8.92
CA ILE A 14 4.93 18.88 9.80
C ILE A 14 4.93 19.44 11.24
N THR A 15 3.80 19.31 11.93
CA THR A 15 3.65 19.76 13.32
C THR A 15 4.16 18.71 14.29
N GLN A 16 4.61 19.14 15.48
CA GLN A 16 5.01 18.21 16.54
C GLN A 16 3.86 17.28 16.94
N SER A 17 2.62 17.79 16.97
CA SER A 17 1.44 16.96 17.27
C SER A 17 1.21 15.86 16.23
N GLU A 18 1.44 16.10 14.94
CA GLU A 18 1.36 15.05 13.91
C GLU A 18 2.42 13.95 14.12
N ILE A 19 3.62 14.32 14.55
CA ILE A 19 4.71 13.38 14.88
C ILE A 19 4.34 12.56 16.12
N ASP A 20 3.88 13.21 17.19
CA ASP A 20 3.52 12.55 18.45
C ASP A 20 2.35 11.57 18.25
N ASN A 21 1.35 11.97 17.46
CA ASN A 21 0.22 11.10 17.08
C ASN A 21 0.67 9.88 16.27
N LEU A 22 1.63 10.06 15.35
CA LEU A 22 2.21 8.95 14.60
C LEU A 22 2.99 8.01 15.51
N ASN A 23 3.81 8.53 16.43
CA ASN A 23 4.56 7.72 17.39
C ASN A 23 3.60 6.84 18.22
N ALA A 24 2.56 7.45 18.79
CA ALA A 24 1.55 6.73 19.57
C ALA A 24 0.83 5.65 18.73
N LEU A 25 0.49 5.95 17.46
CA LEU A 25 -0.11 4.99 16.54
C LEU A 25 0.81 3.78 16.32
N ILE A 26 2.09 4.02 16.03
CA ILE A 26 3.06 2.95 15.72
C ILE A 26 3.39 2.13 16.97
N GLU A 27 3.53 2.77 18.13
CA GLU A 27 3.72 2.10 19.43
C GLU A 27 2.54 1.19 19.79
N SER A 28 1.31 1.59 19.46
CA SER A 28 0.12 0.77 19.70
C SER A 28 0.12 -0.54 18.88
N LYS A 29 0.88 -0.57 17.77
CA LYS A 29 0.88 -1.65 16.76
C LYS A 29 -0.53 -2.08 16.33
N THR A 30 -1.51 -1.18 16.43
CA THR A 30 -2.92 -1.50 16.19
C THR A 30 -3.55 -0.41 15.35
N PHE A 31 -3.60 -0.64 14.04
CA PHE A 31 -4.14 0.32 13.09
C PHE A 31 -4.59 -0.35 11.80
N GLU A 32 -5.45 0.33 11.06
CA GLU A 32 -5.95 -0.10 9.76
C GLU A 32 -5.66 0.98 8.72
N ILE A 33 -5.31 0.57 7.51
CA ILE A 33 -5.07 1.43 6.36
C ILE A 33 -6.09 1.06 5.29
N GLU A 34 -6.74 2.09 4.74
CA GLU A 34 -7.53 2.00 3.52
C GLU A 34 -6.76 2.68 2.38
N SER A 35 -6.60 1.97 1.27
CA SER A 35 -5.97 2.46 0.05
C SER A 35 -6.97 3.12 -0.87
N GLU A 36 -6.60 4.28 -1.39
CA GLU A 36 -7.39 5.06 -2.35
C GLU A 36 -6.90 4.83 -3.78
N TRP A 37 -5.65 4.42 -3.96
CA TRP A 37 -5.02 4.17 -5.26
C TRP A 37 -4.17 2.91 -5.25
N ALA A 38 -4.21 2.14 -6.33
CA ALA A 38 -3.25 1.09 -6.67
C ALA A 38 -2.40 1.53 -7.86
N GLU A 39 -1.09 1.36 -7.76
CA GLU A 39 -0.09 1.84 -8.71
C GLU A 39 0.75 0.64 -9.18
N PRO A 40 0.25 -0.08 -10.20
CA PRO A 40 0.94 -1.24 -10.70
C PRO A 40 2.09 -0.87 -11.64
N MET A 41 2.95 -1.86 -11.90
CA MET A 41 3.94 -1.71 -12.97
C MET A 41 3.23 -1.56 -14.31
N VAL A 42 3.53 -0.48 -15.03
CA VAL A 42 2.95 -0.22 -16.35
C VAL A 42 3.60 -1.17 -17.36
N THR A 43 2.81 -2.14 -17.83
CA THR A 43 3.19 -3.09 -18.87
C THR A 43 2.42 -2.83 -20.17
N ASN A 44 2.81 -3.51 -21.24
CA ASN A 44 2.08 -3.45 -22.50
C ASN A 44 0.64 -3.96 -22.35
N ALA A 45 0.40 -5.02 -21.56
CA ALA A 45 -0.97 -5.51 -21.35
C ALA A 45 -1.80 -4.48 -20.57
N MET A 46 -1.24 -3.84 -19.54
CA MET A 46 -1.92 -2.77 -18.81
C MET A 46 -2.26 -1.58 -19.72
N ALA A 47 -1.35 -1.20 -20.63
CA ALA A 47 -1.61 -0.15 -21.61
C ALA A 47 -2.75 -0.54 -22.58
N GLN A 48 -2.82 -1.80 -23.02
CA GLN A 48 -3.91 -2.29 -23.87
C GLN A 48 -5.26 -2.29 -23.16
N ILE A 49 -5.32 -2.73 -21.90
CA ILE A 49 -6.54 -2.68 -21.07
C ILE A 49 -7.02 -1.24 -20.90
N ALA A 50 -6.09 -0.30 -20.67
CA ALA A 50 -6.39 1.13 -20.58
C ALA A 50 -6.97 1.68 -21.90
N ASN A 51 -6.34 1.38 -23.03
CA ASN A 51 -6.80 1.84 -24.35
C ASN A 51 -8.15 1.23 -24.75
N ALA A 52 -8.48 0.04 -24.25
CA ALA A 52 -9.78 -0.59 -24.43
C ALA A 52 -10.88 0.01 -23.55
N GLY A 53 -10.57 0.94 -22.65
CA GLY A 53 -11.55 1.56 -21.75
C GLY A 53 -12.08 0.61 -20.67
N LEU A 54 -11.33 -0.43 -20.33
CA LEU A 54 -11.75 -1.46 -19.36
C LEU A 54 -11.33 -1.16 -17.92
N LEU A 55 -10.59 -0.06 -17.70
CA LEU A 55 -10.18 0.36 -16.36
C LEU A 55 -11.30 1.14 -15.64
N PRO A 56 -11.31 1.15 -14.29
CA PRO A 56 -12.26 1.96 -13.53
C PRO A 56 -12.19 3.45 -13.88
N ILE A 57 -13.31 4.16 -13.73
CA ILE A 57 -13.39 5.60 -14.02
C ILE A 57 -12.35 6.38 -13.19
N GLY A 58 -11.63 7.29 -13.87
CA GLY A 58 -10.55 8.08 -13.26
C GLY A 58 -9.21 7.36 -13.14
N SER A 59 -9.11 6.12 -13.66
CA SER A 59 -7.89 5.31 -13.65
C SER A 59 -7.10 5.44 -14.96
N ASN A 60 -5.82 5.08 -14.90
CA ASN A 60 -4.95 4.82 -16.06
C ASN A 60 -4.06 3.60 -15.79
N ALA A 61 -3.27 3.18 -16.78
CA ALA A 61 -2.46 1.96 -16.70
C ALA A 61 -1.49 1.87 -15.49
N GLY A 62 -1.10 3.01 -14.89
CA GLY A 62 -0.20 3.05 -13.74
C GLY A 62 -0.85 3.59 -12.46
N ASN A 63 -2.15 3.91 -12.49
CA ASN A 63 -2.85 4.46 -11.33
C ASN A 63 -4.34 4.10 -11.39
N ILE A 64 -4.74 3.15 -10.55
CA ILE A 64 -6.07 2.58 -10.48
C ILE A 64 -6.80 3.11 -9.25
N ASN A 65 -7.96 3.72 -9.48
CA ASN A 65 -8.80 4.25 -8.41
C ASN A 65 -9.43 3.10 -7.60
N LEU A 66 -9.17 3.09 -6.29
CA LEU A 66 -9.76 2.13 -5.36
C LEU A 66 -10.89 2.73 -4.52
N VAL A 67 -11.17 4.03 -4.60
CA VAL A 67 -12.22 4.67 -3.80
C VAL A 67 -13.57 3.97 -4.04
N GLY A 68 -14.20 3.55 -2.95
CA GLY A 68 -15.46 2.78 -2.97
C GLY A 68 -15.29 1.27 -3.20
N ASN A 69 -14.07 0.78 -3.41
CA ASN A 69 -13.75 -0.65 -3.45
C ASN A 69 -13.20 -1.10 -2.09
N SER A 70 -13.76 -2.20 -1.57
CA SER A 70 -13.27 -2.77 -0.31
C SER A 70 -11.79 -3.15 -0.43
N ASN A 71 -10.98 -2.64 0.50
CA ASN A 71 -9.58 -3.00 0.64
C ASN A 71 -9.11 -2.61 2.04
N PHE A 72 -8.11 -3.33 2.57
CA PHE A 72 -7.51 -2.98 3.85
C PHE A 72 -6.10 -3.55 4.01
N PHE A 73 -5.32 -2.90 4.87
CA PHE A 73 -4.20 -3.50 5.59
C PHE A 73 -4.41 -3.25 7.09
N LYS A 74 -4.22 -4.28 7.91
CA LYS A 74 -4.38 -4.23 9.36
C LYS A 74 -3.11 -4.70 10.02
N MET A 75 -2.62 -3.92 10.97
CA MET A 75 -1.65 -4.35 11.96
C MET A 75 -2.37 -4.52 13.29
N LYS A 76 -2.18 -5.67 13.95
CA LYS A 76 -2.73 -5.93 15.29
C LYS A 76 -1.66 -6.65 16.11
N LYS A 77 -0.94 -5.87 16.92
CA LYS A 77 0.24 -6.30 17.67
C LYS A 77 1.27 -6.93 16.73
N ASP A 78 1.47 -8.24 16.82
CA ASP A 78 2.47 -8.99 16.04
C ASP A 78 1.82 -9.80 14.89
N THR A 79 0.55 -9.51 14.57
CA THR A 79 -0.16 -10.09 13.43
C THR A 79 -0.52 -9.02 12.41
N VAL A 80 -0.55 -9.42 11.15
CA VAL A 80 -0.97 -8.58 10.02
C VAL A 80 -2.05 -9.28 9.21
N ALA A 81 -2.94 -8.50 8.61
CA ALA A 81 -3.92 -9.00 7.65
C ALA A 81 -4.11 -7.98 6.53
N ALA A 82 -4.33 -8.44 5.30
CA ALA A 82 -4.64 -7.55 4.19
C ALA A 82 -5.54 -8.22 3.16
N TYR A 83 -6.39 -7.39 2.56
CA TYR A 83 -7.04 -7.64 1.28
C TYR A 83 -6.75 -6.44 0.39
N LEU A 84 -5.90 -6.63 -0.62
CA LEU A 84 -5.47 -5.58 -1.53
C LEU A 84 -5.81 -6.00 -2.97
N PRO A 85 -6.76 -5.32 -3.65
CA PRO A 85 -7.06 -5.57 -5.05
C PRO A 85 -5.80 -5.46 -5.91
N TYR A 86 -5.54 -6.47 -6.75
CA TYR A 86 -4.36 -6.49 -7.61
C TYR A 86 -4.73 -6.15 -9.05
N PHE A 87 -4.00 -5.21 -9.63
CA PHE A 87 -4.09 -4.83 -11.04
C PHE A 87 -2.71 -5.02 -11.62
N GLY A 88 -2.51 -5.90 -12.59
CA GLY A 88 -1.18 -6.14 -13.12
C GLY A 88 -1.05 -7.52 -13.74
N GLU A 89 0.18 -7.91 -14.01
CA GLU A 89 0.47 -9.18 -14.66
C GLU A 89 1.03 -10.20 -13.68
N ARG A 90 0.49 -11.42 -13.76
CA ARG A 90 1.07 -12.60 -13.13
C ARG A 90 2.12 -13.19 -14.08
N GLN A 91 3.36 -13.30 -13.62
CA GLN A 91 4.47 -13.84 -14.41
C GLN A 91 4.59 -15.36 -14.28
N MET A 92 4.17 -15.93 -13.14
CA MET A 92 4.27 -17.36 -12.86
C MET A 92 3.07 -17.86 -12.03
N GLY A 93 2.75 -19.15 -12.19
CA GLY A 93 1.61 -19.77 -11.50
C GLY A 93 0.24 -19.30 -12.01
N GLY A 94 -0.81 -19.70 -11.30
CA GLY A 94 -2.21 -19.47 -11.68
C GLY A 94 -2.84 -20.72 -12.29
N SER A 95 -3.95 -21.17 -11.70
CA SER A 95 -4.81 -22.21 -12.29
C SER A 95 -5.97 -21.53 -13.02
N TYR A 96 -6.37 -22.08 -14.17
CA TYR A 96 -7.54 -21.62 -14.88
C TYR A 96 -8.77 -21.68 -13.96
N GLY A 97 -9.40 -20.55 -13.68
CA GLY A 97 -10.56 -20.44 -12.79
C GLY A 97 -10.28 -20.14 -11.32
N SER A 98 -9.05 -19.77 -10.92
CA SER A 98 -8.80 -19.31 -9.54
C SER A 98 -9.53 -18.00 -9.25
N THR A 99 -10.33 -17.97 -8.19
CA THR A 99 -10.99 -16.77 -7.62
C THR A 99 -10.00 -15.85 -6.89
N ASP A 100 -8.72 -16.18 -6.94
CA ASP A 100 -7.66 -15.60 -6.13
C ASP A 100 -6.94 -14.50 -6.91
N ILE A 101 -7.62 -13.35 -6.99
CA ILE A 101 -7.29 -12.25 -7.90
C ILE A 101 -6.48 -11.14 -7.20
N GLY A 102 -6.50 -11.08 -5.87
CA GLY A 102 -5.88 -10.03 -5.07
C GLY A 102 -4.50 -10.38 -4.53
N ILE A 103 -4.03 -9.54 -3.61
CA ILE A 103 -2.98 -9.85 -2.64
C ILE A 103 -3.69 -10.02 -1.30
N GLU A 104 -3.64 -11.23 -0.76
CA GLU A 104 -4.32 -11.59 0.48
C GLU A 104 -3.39 -12.31 1.43
N PHE A 105 -3.32 -11.82 2.67
CA PHE A 105 -2.53 -12.49 3.70
C PHE A 105 -3.15 -12.24 5.08
N GLU A 106 -2.94 -13.19 5.98
CA GLU A 106 -3.36 -13.08 7.37
C GLU A 106 -2.45 -13.97 8.22
N GLY A 107 -1.87 -13.42 9.29
CA GLY A 107 -1.10 -14.19 10.26
C GLY A 107 0.07 -13.44 10.87
N THR A 108 0.97 -14.20 11.48
CA THR A 108 2.25 -13.69 12.01
C THR A 108 3.27 -13.65 10.88
N PRO A 109 3.80 -12.48 10.53
CA PRO A 109 4.77 -12.37 9.44
C PRO A 109 6.18 -12.76 9.89
N GLU A 110 7.02 -13.13 8.93
CA GLU A 110 8.44 -13.38 9.12
C GLU A 110 9.25 -12.08 8.94
N ASP A 111 10.41 -11.97 9.59
CA ASP A 111 11.32 -10.82 9.47
C ASP A 111 10.66 -9.45 9.70
N LEU A 112 9.71 -9.35 10.65
CA LEU A 112 9.03 -8.08 10.96
C LEU A 112 10.01 -7.06 11.56
N VAL A 113 10.18 -5.95 10.85
CA VAL A 113 10.98 -4.80 11.28
C VAL A 113 10.12 -3.55 11.24
N VAL A 114 10.07 -2.83 12.36
CA VAL A 114 9.46 -1.50 12.48
C VAL A 114 10.59 -0.52 12.79
N SER A 115 10.77 0.50 11.96
CA SER A 115 11.82 1.51 12.16
C SER A 115 11.35 2.89 11.73
N GLU A 116 11.91 3.93 12.33
CA GLU A 116 11.84 5.27 11.76
C GLU A 116 12.44 5.28 10.34
N ASP A 117 11.93 6.18 9.50
CA ASP A 117 12.38 6.43 8.12
C ASP A 117 12.40 7.95 7.87
N LYS A 118 12.72 8.35 6.65
CA LYS A 118 12.81 9.77 6.25
C LYS A 118 11.49 10.52 6.53
N GLU A 119 11.57 11.84 6.65
CA GLU A 119 10.40 12.73 6.80
C GLU A 119 9.54 12.42 8.05
N ASN A 120 10.17 11.94 9.12
CA ASN A 120 9.51 11.50 10.36
C ASN A 120 8.45 10.41 10.11
N SER A 121 8.60 9.63 9.05
CA SER A 121 7.72 8.49 8.77
C SER A 121 8.22 7.23 9.47
N TYR A 122 7.37 6.21 9.55
CA TYR A 122 7.77 4.87 9.95
C TYR A 122 7.68 3.91 8.79
N LYS A 123 8.65 3.00 8.72
CA LYS A 123 8.70 1.88 7.79
C LYS A 123 8.47 0.59 8.54
N ILE A 124 7.52 -0.20 8.05
CA ILE A 124 7.19 -1.53 8.55
C ILE A 124 7.45 -2.51 7.40
N SER A 125 8.44 -3.38 7.54
CA SER A 125 8.80 -4.35 6.52
C SER A 125 8.72 -5.75 7.05
N PHE A 126 8.21 -6.68 6.24
CA PHE A 126 8.08 -8.08 6.63
C PHE A 126 7.89 -8.99 5.41
N LYS A 127 7.97 -10.30 5.65
CA LYS A 127 7.61 -11.34 4.68
C LYS A 127 6.39 -12.11 5.16
N ILE A 128 5.52 -12.49 4.23
CA ILE A 128 4.35 -13.31 4.57
C ILE A 128 3.93 -14.15 3.36
N LYS A 129 3.31 -15.29 3.62
CA LYS A 129 2.69 -16.12 2.58
C LYS A 129 1.34 -15.57 2.20
N ASP A 130 0.97 -15.78 0.95
CA ASP A 130 -0.41 -15.60 0.54
C ASP A 130 -1.33 -16.55 1.35
N LYS A 131 -2.52 -16.08 1.71
CA LYS A 131 -3.48 -16.84 2.52
C LYS A 131 -4.15 -17.98 1.74
N ASN A 132 -4.31 -17.81 0.44
CA ASN A 132 -5.08 -18.66 -0.46
C ASN A 132 -4.18 -19.67 -1.21
N THR A 133 -2.85 -19.46 -1.22
CA THR A 133 -1.89 -20.41 -1.81
C THR A 133 -0.61 -20.60 -1.00
N THR A 134 -0.07 -21.82 -1.01
CA THR A 134 1.20 -22.16 -0.34
C THR A 134 2.45 -21.81 -1.16
N THR A 135 2.27 -21.32 -2.39
CA THR A 135 3.37 -21.13 -3.37
C THR A 135 3.72 -19.68 -3.63
N GLU A 136 2.90 -18.73 -3.17
CA GLU A 136 3.11 -17.30 -3.35
C GLU A 136 3.56 -16.68 -2.03
N ASN A 137 4.64 -15.91 -2.08
CA ASN A 137 5.19 -15.19 -0.94
C ASN A 137 5.28 -13.71 -1.27
N TYR A 138 5.08 -12.88 -0.26
CA TYR A 138 5.12 -11.44 -0.33
C TYR A 138 6.25 -10.88 0.51
N ASN A 139 7.03 -9.97 -0.07
CA ASN A 139 7.81 -9.01 0.69
C ASN A 139 7.01 -7.70 0.71
N VAL A 140 6.61 -7.25 1.90
CA VAL A 140 5.74 -6.09 2.09
C VAL A 140 6.50 -4.98 2.79
N ILE A 141 6.33 -3.75 2.32
CA ILE A 141 6.85 -2.54 2.95
C ILE A 141 5.69 -1.55 3.08
N VAL A 142 5.28 -1.29 4.31
CA VAL A 142 4.33 -0.23 4.65
C VAL A 142 5.11 0.99 5.12
N ARG A 143 4.74 2.18 4.64
CA ARG A 143 5.17 3.45 5.22
C ARG A 143 3.98 4.24 5.70
N VAL A 144 4.09 4.81 6.89
CA VAL A 144 3.07 5.70 7.47
C VAL A 144 3.74 7.04 7.80
N TYR A 145 3.14 8.13 7.32
CA TYR A 145 3.66 9.49 7.46
C TYR A 145 2.94 10.24 8.59
N PRO A 146 3.50 11.36 9.11
CA PRO A 146 2.85 12.16 10.16
C PRO A 146 1.44 12.65 9.79
N SER A 147 1.18 12.87 8.51
CA SER A 147 -0.15 13.23 8.00
C SER A 147 -1.18 12.08 8.02
N LEU A 148 -0.81 10.90 8.52
CA LEU A 148 -1.54 9.63 8.45
C LEU A 148 -1.82 9.13 7.03
N SER A 149 -1.22 9.74 6.00
CA SER A 149 -1.08 9.11 4.71
C SER A 149 -0.16 7.89 4.81
N SER A 150 -0.31 6.97 3.86
CA SER A 150 0.47 5.74 3.85
C SER A 150 0.76 5.25 2.44
N THR A 151 1.81 4.44 2.34
CA THR A 151 2.07 3.63 1.15
C THR A 151 2.26 2.18 1.54
N ILE A 152 1.80 1.26 0.70
CA ILE A 152 2.07 -0.17 0.85
C ILE A 152 2.71 -0.64 -0.45
N TYR A 153 3.94 -1.11 -0.39
CA TYR A 153 4.61 -1.75 -1.51
C TYR A 153 4.61 -3.25 -1.31
N VAL A 154 4.19 -4.00 -2.32
CA VAL A 154 4.17 -5.46 -2.30
C VAL A 154 4.99 -5.98 -3.47
N ASN A 155 5.99 -6.80 -3.15
CA ASN A 155 6.71 -7.60 -4.13
C ASN A 155 6.31 -9.07 -3.97
N SER A 156 5.76 -9.67 -5.03
CA SER A 156 5.30 -11.05 -5.07
C SER A 156 6.30 -11.94 -5.80
N THR A 157 6.38 -13.22 -5.42
CA THR A 157 7.15 -14.22 -6.17
C THR A 157 6.48 -14.65 -7.47
N GLN A 158 5.22 -14.26 -7.70
CA GLN A 158 4.41 -14.71 -8.84
C GLN A 158 3.78 -13.57 -9.65
N LYS A 159 3.60 -12.40 -9.05
CA LYS A 159 3.02 -11.20 -9.67
C LYS A 159 4.04 -10.07 -9.77
N ASN A 160 3.88 -9.20 -10.76
CA ASN A 160 4.65 -7.95 -10.80
C ASN A 160 4.35 -7.10 -9.57
N SER A 161 5.35 -6.38 -9.07
CA SER A 161 5.20 -5.55 -7.89
C SER A 161 4.15 -4.45 -8.08
N ILE A 162 3.51 -4.06 -6.98
CA ILE A 162 2.49 -3.02 -6.95
C ILE A 162 2.67 -2.15 -5.72
N ARG A 163 2.34 -0.87 -5.84
CA ARG A 163 2.28 0.06 -4.72
C ARG A 163 0.84 0.52 -4.49
N TYR A 164 0.47 0.75 -3.25
CA TYR A 164 -0.80 1.36 -2.88
C TYR A 164 -0.54 2.67 -2.18
N ARG A 165 -1.42 3.65 -2.37
CA ARG A 165 -1.46 4.90 -1.61
C ARG A 165 -2.79 5.01 -0.90
N GLY A 166 -2.74 5.40 0.36
CA GLY A 166 -3.91 5.42 1.22
C GLY A 166 -3.72 6.24 2.47
N LYS A 167 -4.54 5.96 3.46
CA LYS A 167 -4.54 6.63 4.76
C LYS A 167 -4.86 5.65 5.87
N VAL A 168 -4.27 5.89 7.04
CA VAL A 168 -4.67 5.23 8.26
C VAL A 168 -6.11 5.65 8.58
N LEU A 169 -6.98 4.68 8.82
CA LEU A 169 -8.31 4.93 9.31
C LEU A 169 -8.18 5.42 10.76
N LYS A 170 -8.79 6.57 11.04
CA LYS A 170 -8.96 6.99 12.43
C LYS A 170 -9.83 5.92 13.08
N THR A 171 -9.27 5.17 14.04
CA THR A 171 -10.07 4.33 14.92
C THR A 171 -11.09 5.26 15.54
N SER A 172 -12.37 5.11 15.17
CA SER A 172 -13.42 5.75 15.95
C SER A 172 -13.24 5.20 17.35
N GLU A 173 -12.98 6.07 18.32
CA GLU A 173 -13.14 5.72 19.72
C GLU A 173 -14.48 4.98 19.82
N GLU A 174 -14.43 3.70 20.20
CA GLU A 174 -15.63 3.00 20.64
C GLU A 174 -16.22 3.86 21.76
N LYS A 175 -17.39 4.44 21.48
CA LYS A 175 -18.23 5.10 22.49
C LYS A 175 -18.65 4.11 23.56
#